data_AF-U6G5U6-F1
#
_entry.id   AF-U6G5U6-F1
#
_cell.length_a   1.000
_cell.length_b   1.000
_cell.length_c   1.000
_cell.angle_alpha   90.00
_cell.angle_beta   90.00
_cell.angle_gamma   90.00
#
_symmetry.space_group_name_H-M   'P 1'
#
loop_
_entity.id
_entity.type
_entity.pdbx_description
1 polymer ?
#
loop_
_entity_poly.entity_id
_entity_poly.type
_entity_poly.pdbx_seq_one_letter_code
_entity_poly.pdbx_strand_id
1 'polypeptide(L)'
;MTASDPPPNGGSGEASSLAAEAQEIYRQRQQLEERMEALAGFLTSEGMPGLDGPLVDEEGFPRADIDVHAVRDARHQLACLKTDYRELQRRLEDILFRIHEDSARKAPDDQSNAAPTTHDETNETSETPTRQEDQPPPLLDVDQRAGRGELVMAYLPMETHKLHP
;
A
#
# COMPACT_ATOMS: atom_id res chain seq x y z
N MET A 1 -18.01 -50.37 -3.38
CA MET A 1 -18.02 -49.58 -4.63
C MET A 1 -18.10 -48.11 -4.25
N THR A 2 -16.96 -47.48 -3.98
CA THR A 2 -16.88 -46.04 -3.70
C THR A 2 -16.37 -45.37 -4.97
N ALA A 3 -17.28 -44.75 -5.73
CA ALA A 3 -16.91 -43.94 -6.88
C ALA A 3 -16.16 -42.71 -6.37
N SER A 4 -14.87 -42.67 -6.66
CA SER A 4 -14.04 -41.48 -6.49
C SER A 4 -14.31 -40.62 -7.72
N ASP A 5 -15.25 -39.70 -7.63
CA ASP A 5 -15.45 -38.70 -8.69
C ASP A 5 -14.21 -37.79 -8.75
N PRO A 6 -13.53 -37.68 -9.90
CA PRO A 6 -12.46 -36.71 -10.07
C PRO A 6 -13.05 -35.28 -10.08
N PRO A 7 -12.34 -34.27 -9.54
CA PRO A 7 -12.79 -32.89 -9.62
C PRO A 7 -12.85 -32.43 -11.08
N PRO A 8 -13.82 -31.56 -11.44
CA PRO A 8 -14.01 -31.13 -12.82
C PRO A 8 -12.77 -30.38 -13.32
N ASN A 9 -12.17 -30.93 -14.37
CA ASN A 9 -11.09 -30.33 -15.15
C ASN A 9 -11.66 -29.14 -15.95
N GLY A 10 -11.53 -27.92 -15.41
CA GLY A 10 -12.06 -26.67 -15.99
C GLY A 10 -11.01 -25.55 -16.17
N GLY A 11 -9.72 -25.87 -16.16
CA GLY A 11 -8.66 -24.89 -15.86
C GLY A 11 -8.22 -23.90 -16.95
N SER A 12 -8.87 -23.81 -18.12
CA SER A 12 -8.47 -22.84 -19.18
C SER A 12 -9.46 -21.69 -19.39
N GLY A 13 -10.77 -21.92 -19.22
CA GLY A 13 -11.78 -20.86 -19.34
C GLY A 13 -11.81 -19.90 -18.14
N GLU A 14 -11.56 -20.42 -16.94
CA GLU A 14 -11.58 -19.68 -15.67
C GLU A 14 -10.52 -18.56 -15.64
N ALA A 15 -9.26 -18.86 -15.96
CA ALA A 15 -8.17 -17.87 -15.91
C ALA A 15 -8.38 -16.71 -16.91
N SER A 16 -8.91 -16.99 -18.10
CA SER A 16 -9.26 -15.93 -19.07
C SER A 16 -10.43 -15.07 -18.58
N SER A 17 -11.40 -15.67 -17.89
CA SER A 17 -12.52 -14.94 -17.28
C SER A 17 -12.05 -14.05 -16.12
N LEU A 18 -11.18 -14.57 -15.25
CA LEU A 18 -10.59 -13.83 -14.14
C LEU A 18 -9.73 -12.65 -14.64
N ALA A 19 -8.95 -12.86 -15.71
CA ALA A 19 -8.19 -11.77 -16.34
C ALA A 19 -9.10 -10.66 -16.88
N ALA A 20 -10.25 -11.00 -17.47
CA ALA A 20 -11.24 -10.02 -17.92
C ALA A 20 -11.88 -9.28 -16.75
N GLU A 21 -12.22 -9.98 -15.65
CA GLU A 21 -12.75 -9.35 -14.43
C GLU A 21 -11.72 -8.39 -13.80
N ALA A 22 -10.45 -8.79 -13.71
CA ALA A 22 -9.36 -7.94 -13.21
C ALA A 22 -9.22 -6.66 -14.05
N GLN A 23 -9.31 -6.78 -15.38
CA GLN A 23 -9.24 -5.63 -16.27
C GLN A 23 -10.41 -4.66 -16.06
N GLU A 24 -11.62 -5.17 -15.83
CA GLU A 24 -12.79 -4.34 -15.54
C GLU A 24 -12.67 -3.62 -14.19
N ILE A 25 -12.24 -4.33 -13.14
CA ILE A 25 -11.99 -3.71 -11.83
C ILE A 25 -10.92 -2.63 -11.94
N TYR A 26 -9.86 -2.86 -12.72
CA TYR A 26 -8.83 -1.84 -12.97
C TYR A 26 -9.38 -0.59 -13.67
N ARG A 27 -10.32 -0.75 -14.61
CA ARG A 27 -11.01 0.40 -15.24
C ARG A 27 -11.88 1.15 -14.24
N GLN A 28 -12.65 0.44 -13.42
CA GLN A 28 -13.48 1.06 -12.38
C GLN A 28 -12.63 1.81 -11.36
N ARG A 29 -11.48 1.24 -10.98
CA ARG A 29 -10.50 1.88 -10.08
C ARG A 29 -10.03 3.23 -10.62
N GLN A 30 -9.64 3.29 -11.90
CA GLN A 30 -9.21 4.55 -12.55
C GLN A 30 -10.33 5.60 -12.55
N GLN A 31 -11.58 5.19 -12.81
CA GLN A 31 -12.72 6.12 -12.75
C GLN A 31 -12.94 6.68 -11.34
N LEU A 32 -12.71 5.87 -10.29
CA LEU A 32 -12.79 6.37 -8.92
C LEU A 32 -11.62 7.31 -8.59
N GLU A 33 -10.40 6.99 -9.03
CA GLU A 33 -9.22 7.83 -8.87
C GLU A 33 -9.43 9.21 -9.51
N GLU A 34 -9.94 9.27 -10.74
CA GLU A 34 -10.26 10.54 -11.41
C GLU A 34 -11.27 11.38 -10.62
N ARG A 35 -12.32 10.75 -10.08
CA ARG A 35 -13.33 11.45 -9.26
C ARG A 35 -12.74 11.92 -7.93
N MET A 36 -11.91 11.09 -7.29
CA MET A 36 -11.22 11.45 -6.06
C MET A 36 -10.29 12.65 -6.28
N GLU A 37 -9.54 12.66 -7.38
CA GLU A 37 -8.64 13.75 -7.75
C GLU A 37 -9.42 15.05 -7.99
N ALA A 38 -10.53 14.98 -8.74
CA ALA A 38 -11.38 16.14 -8.98
C ALA A 38 -11.94 16.74 -7.67
N LEU A 39 -12.41 15.90 -6.75
CA LEU A 39 -12.91 16.36 -5.44
C LEU A 39 -11.79 16.88 -4.54
N ALA A 40 -10.63 16.23 -4.53
CA ALA A 40 -9.48 16.69 -3.78
C ALA A 40 -9.01 18.06 -4.29
N GLY A 41 -8.89 18.22 -5.61
CA GLY A 41 -8.54 19.49 -6.25
C GLY A 41 -9.53 20.61 -5.94
N PHE A 42 -10.84 20.32 -5.93
CA PHE A 42 -11.85 21.27 -5.48
C PHE A 42 -11.66 21.67 -4.02
N LEU A 43 -11.40 20.73 -3.12
CA LEU A 43 -11.24 21.00 -1.69
C LEU A 43 -9.93 21.74 -1.38
N THR A 44 -8.89 21.59 -2.20
CA THR A 44 -7.55 22.18 -1.98
C THR A 44 -7.28 23.39 -2.87
N SER A 45 -8.27 23.90 -3.61
CA SER A 45 -8.08 25.12 -4.40
C SER A 45 -7.85 26.34 -3.50
N GLU A 46 -7.31 27.41 -4.07
CA GLU A 46 -7.07 28.65 -3.32
C GLU A 46 -8.36 29.15 -2.64
N GLY A 47 -8.26 29.53 -1.36
CA GLY A 47 -9.39 30.00 -0.56
C GLY A 47 -10.27 28.90 0.03
N MET A 48 -10.06 27.62 -0.31
CA MET A 48 -10.83 26.51 0.25
C MET A 48 -10.22 26.01 1.57
N PRO A 49 -11.05 25.50 2.50
CA PRO A 49 -10.58 25.03 3.81
C PRO A 49 -9.79 23.71 3.76
N GLY A 50 -9.49 23.17 2.58
CA GLY A 50 -8.80 21.88 2.45
C GLY A 50 -9.68 20.68 2.80
N LEU A 51 -9.04 19.54 3.03
CA LEU A 51 -9.71 18.29 3.35
C LEU A 51 -10.28 18.26 4.78
N ASP A 52 -9.61 18.92 5.72
CA ASP A 52 -9.92 18.82 7.17
C ASP A 52 -10.06 20.19 7.85
N GLY A 53 -9.90 21.31 7.13
CA GLY A 53 -9.95 22.63 7.75
C GLY A 53 -11.34 23.05 8.26
N PRO A 54 -11.39 24.07 9.12
CA PRO A 54 -12.60 24.53 9.80
C PRO A 54 -13.61 25.13 8.82
N LEU A 55 -14.89 24.78 9.02
CA LEU A 55 -16.02 25.30 8.22
C LEU A 55 -16.76 26.46 8.91
N VAL A 56 -16.33 26.79 10.13
CA VAL A 56 -16.86 27.89 10.92
C VAL A 56 -15.76 28.92 11.14
N ASP A 57 -16.18 30.15 11.42
CA ASP A 57 -15.30 31.24 11.84
C ASP A 57 -15.02 31.19 13.35
N GLU A 58 -14.33 32.21 13.86
CA GLU A 58 -13.95 32.34 15.28
C GLU A 58 -15.16 32.58 16.21
N GLU A 59 -16.26 33.08 15.65
CA GLU A 59 -17.50 33.40 16.36
C GLU A 59 -18.47 32.20 16.38
N GLY A 60 -18.16 31.15 15.61
CA GLY A 60 -18.93 29.91 15.53
C GLY A 60 -20.01 29.92 14.45
N PHE A 61 -19.99 30.89 13.53
CA PHE A 61 -20.92 30.95 12.41
C PHE A 61 -20.33 30.26 11.17
N PRO A 62 -21.18 29.76 10.25
CA PRO A 62 -20.73 29.23 8.97
C PRO A 62 -19.95 30.29 8.20
N ARG A 63 -18.78 29.89 7.68
CA ARG A 63 -17.92 30.76 6.88
C ARG A 63 -18.66 31.36 5.68
N ALA A 64 -18.57 32.68 5.53
CA ALA A 64 -19.24 33.42 4.46
C ALA A 64 -18.44 33.43 3.13
N ASP A 65 -17.15 33.10 3.18
CA ASP A 65 -16.25 33.03 2.03
C ASP A 65 -16.41 31.77 1.19
N ILE A 66 -17.08 30.73 1.71
CA ILE A 66 -17.22 29.43 1.06
C ILE A 66 -18.65 28.90 1.14
N ASP A 67 -19.01 28.05 0.18
CA ASP A 67 -20.20 27.21 0.32
C ASP A 67 -19.91 26.02 1.24
N VAL A 68 -20.23 26.17 2.52
CA VAL A 68 -20.05 25.15 3.56
C VAL A 68 -20.77 23.85 3.22
N HIS A 69 -21.93 23.91 2.55
CA HIS A 69 -22.68 22.71 2.17
C HIS A 69 -21.93 21.94 1.08
N ALA A 70 -21.51 22.62 0.02
CA ALA A 70 -20.75 22.00 -1.06
C ALA A 70 -19.44 21.38 -0.56
N VAL A 71 -18.73 22.05 0.36
CA VAL A 71 -17.50 21.51 0.97
C VAL A 71 -17.79 20.25 1.78
N ARG A 72 -18.86 20.25 2.58
CA ARG A 72 -19.25 19.09 3.39
C ARG A 72 -19.59 17.88 2.50
N ASP A 73 -20.36 18.12 1.44
CA ASP A 73 -20.75 17.09 0.48
C ASP A 73 -19.52 16.52 -0.24
N ALA A 74 -18.62 17.38 -0.72
CA ALA A 74 -17.39 16.97 -1.38
C ALA A 74 -16.49 16.12 -0.45
N ARG A 75 -16.34 16.52 0.82
CA ARG A 75 -15.59 15.73 1.82
C ARG A 75 -16.26 14.38 2.07
N HIS A 76 -17.58 14.34 2.17
CA HIS A 76 -18.32 13.10 2.37
C HIS A 76 -18.17 12.15 1.16
N GLN A 77 -18.37 12.66 -0.05
CA GLN A 77 -18.17 11.89 -1.28
C GLN A 77 -16.74 11.36 -1.39
N LEU A 78 -15.74 12.17 -1.09
CA LEU A 78 -14.34 11.73 -1.08
C LEU A 78 -14.10 10.60 -0.06
N ALA A 79 -14.70 10.66 1.12
CA ALA A 79 -14.58 9.59 2.12
C ALA A 79 -15.23 8.28 1.66
N CYS A 80 -16.42 8.36 1.03
CA CYS A 80 -17.09 7.20 0.45
C CYS A 80 -16.24 6.58 -0.67
N LEU A 81 -15.77 7.40 -1.63
CA LEU A 81 -14.93 6.95 -2.73
C LEU A 81 -13.63 6.30 -2.26
N LYS A 82 -12.99 6.84 -1.21
CA LYS A 82 -11.80 6.23 -0.60
C LYS A 82 -12.09 4.83 -0.04
N THR A 83 -13.31 4.61 0.46
CA THR A 83 -13.73 3.30 0.97
C THR A 83 -13.97 2.34 -0.19
N ASP A 84 -14.74 2.77 -1.19
CA ASP A 84 -15.02 1.97 -2.41
C ASP A 84 -13.73 1.58 -3.15
N TYR A 85 -12.79 2.52 -3.26
CA TYR A 85 -11.48 2.30 -3.86
C TYR A 85 -10.70 1.19 -3.14
N ARG A 86 -10.69 1.18 -1.80
CA ARG A 86 -10.04 0.12 -1.01
C ARG A 86 -10.69 -1.24 -1.23
N GLU A 87 -12.02 -1.28 -1.39
CA GLU A 87 -12.74 -2.51 -1.67
C GLU A 87 -12.42 -3.07 -3.06
N LEU A 88 -12.43 -2.21 -4.09
CA LEU A 88 -12.01 -2.59 -5.45
C LEU A 88 -10.57 -3.10 -5.47
N GLN A 89 -9.68 -2.45 -4.72
CA GLN A 89 -8.27 -2.82 -4.69
C GLN A 89 -8.05 -4.20 -4.05
N ARG A 90 -8.74 -4.51 -2.94
CA ARG A 90 -8.73 -5.87 -2.35
C ARG A 90 -9.25 -6.91 -3.32
N ARG A 91 -10.36 -6.62 -4.02
CA ARG A 91 -10.93 -7.54 -5.00
C ARG A 91 -9.99 -7.79 -6.17
N LEU A 92 -9.26 -6.76 -6.61
CA LEU A 92 -8.22 -6.91 -7.64
C LEU A 92 -7.07 -7.80 -7.14
N GLU A 93 -6.60 -7.59 -5.92
CA GLU A 93 -5.57 -8.42 -5.27
C GLU A 93 -6.00 -9.90 -5.21
N ASP A 94 -7.24 -10.18 -4.80
CA ASP A 94 -7.80 -11.54 -4.73
C ASP A 94 -7.84 -12.23 -6.11
N ILE A 95 -8.26 -11.52 -7.16
CA ILE A 95 -8.33 -12.09 -8.51
C ILE A 95 -6.92 -12.38 -9.05
N LEU A 96 -5.98 -11.46 -8.84
CA LEU A 96 -4.58 -11.66 -9.24
C LEU A 96 -3.96 -12.87 -8.53
N PHE A 97 -4.26 -13.04 -7.23
CA PHE A 97 -3.83 -14.19 -6.47
C PHE A 97 -4.36 -15.50 -7.08
N ARG A 98 -5.67 -15.57 -7.39
CA ARG A 98 -6.29 -16.75 -8.02
C ARG A 98 -5.68 -17.10 -9.38
N ILE A 99 -5.40 -16.10 -10.22
CA ILE A 99 -4.74 -16.31 -11.51
C ILE A 99 -3.34 -16.93 -11.32
N HIS A 100 -2.58 -16.46 -10.35
CA HIS A 100 -1.25 -17.00 -10.05
C HIS A 100 -1.31 -18.42 -9.46
N GLU A 101 -2.25 -18.70 -8.56
CA GLU A 101 -2.46 -20.05 -8.03
C GLU A 101 -2.82 -21.04 -9.13
N ASP A 102 -3.72 -20.66 -10.04
CA ASP A 102 -4.11 -21.50 -11.17
C ASP A 102 -2.95 -21.75 -12.13
N SER A 103 -2.10 -20.74 -12.34
CA SER A 103 -0.91 -20.87 -13.19
C SER A 103 0.15 -21.75 -12.55
N ALA A 104 0.37 -21.63 -11.23
CA ALA A 104 1.32 -22.45 -10.47
C ALA A 104 0.89 -23.93 -10.42
N ARG A 105 -0.41 -24.21 -10.28
CA ARG A 105 -0.97 -25.58 -10.35
C ARG A 105 -0.78 -26.22 -11.73
N LYS A 106 -0.63 -25.40 -12.78
CA LYS A 106 -0.53 -25.85 -14.18
C LYS A 106 0.89 -26.11 -14.65
N ALA A 107 1.91 -25.71 -13.89
CA ALA A 107 3.29 -26.08 -14.16
C ALA A 107 3.58 -27.47 -13.56
N PRO A 108 3.75 -28.54 -14.37
CA PRO A 108 4.33 -29.77 -13.86
C PRO A 108 5.85 -29.60 -13.73
N ASP A 109 6.41 -30.13 -12.64
CA ASP A 109 7.84 -30.35 -12.34
C ASP A 109 8.84 -29.99 -13.45
N ASP A 110 9.52 -28.86 -13.30
CA ASP A 110 10.94 -28.78 -13.62
C ASP A 110 11.60 -27.71 -12.73
N GLN A 111 11.87 -28.08 -11.47
CA GLN A 111 13.10 -27.73 -10.74
C GLN A 111 13.10 -28.30 -9.32
N SER A 112 13.65 -29.50 -9.19
CA SER A 112 14.45 -29.85 -8.02
C SER A 112 15.68 -28.94 -7.96
N ASN A 113 15.90 -28.20 -6.86
CA ASN A 113 16.95 -28.53 -5.87
C ASN A 113 17.26 -27.35 -4.91
N ALA A 114 17.37 -27.72 -3.63
CA ALA A 114 18.17 -27.11 -2.55
C ALA A 114 17.77 -25.73 -1.96
N ALA A 115 17.04 -25.78 -0.85
CA ALA A 115 17.27 -24.91 0.30
C ALA A 115 18.56 -25.35 1.06
N PRO A 116 18.84 -24.81 2.26
CA PRO A 116 19.48 -23.55 2.63
C PRO A 116 20.88 -23.79 3.24
N THR A 117 21.84 -22.89 3.09
CA THR A 117 23.08 -22.94 3.88
C THR A 117 23.10 -21.85 4.95
N THR A 118 22.69 -22.28 6.14
CA THR A 118 23.22 -21.85 7.43
C THR A 118 24.75 -21.88 7.42
N HIS A 119 25.37 -20.75 7.72
CA HIS A 119 26.77 -20.66 8.12
C HIS A 119 26.81 -19.94 9.46
N ASP A 120 26.57 -20.70 10.53
CA ASP A 120 27.06 -20.38 11.87
C ASP A 120 28.21 -21.36 12.11
N GLU A 121 29.44 -20.88 12.17
CA GLU A 121 30.47 -21.52 12.99
C GLU A 121 31.60 -20.53 13.34
N THR A 122 31.70 -20.36 14.65
CA THR A 122 32.77 -19.85 15.51
C THR A 122 34.15 -20.43 15.20
N ASN A 123 35.25 -19.65 15.35
CA ASN A 123 36.15 -19.79 16.51
C ASN A 123 37.36 -18.81 16.45
N GLU A 124 37.65 -18.23 17.63
CA GLU A 124 38.85 -17.65 18.27
C GLU A 124 40.24 -17.65 17.56
N THR A 125 41.29 -16.89 17.94
CA THR A 125 41.76 -16.33 19.23
C THR A 125 42.86 -15.29 18.91
N SER A 126 43.01 -14.16 19.62
CA SER A 126 44.12 -13.81 20.57
C SER A 126 44.40 -12.29 20.36
N GLU A 127 44.59 -11.36 21.30
CA GLU A 127 45.17 -11.35 22.65
C GLU A 127 44.64 -10.15 23.50
N THR A 128 44.33 -10.40 24.77
CA THR A 128 44.23 -9.46 25.93
C THR A 128 45.63 -9.06 26.46
N PRO A 129 45.89 -8.02 27.32
CA PRO A 129 45.07 -7.56 28.48
C PRO A 129 45.08 -6.02 28.77
N THR A 130 44.24 -5.39 29.62
CA THR A 130 44.35 -5.36 31.11
C THR A 130 43.31 -4.37 31.72
N ARG A 131 42.64 -4.80 32.82
CA ARG A 131 42.03 -4.02 33.96
C ARG A 131 40.73 -3.24 33.66
N GLN A 132 39.60 -3.39 34.37
CA GLN A 132 39.40 -3.40 35.83
C GLN A 132 37.97 -3.88 36.17
N GLU A 133 37.83 -4.76 37.17
CA GLU A 133 36.56 -5.20 37.78
C GLU A 133 35.86 -4.06 38.52
N ASP A 134 34.54 -3.94 38.36
CA ASP A 134 33.56 -3.96 39.47
C ASP A 134 32.14 -4.03 38.86
N GLN A 135 31.36 -5.08 39.16
CA GLN A 135 29.96 -5.20 38.74
C GLN A 135 29.06 -5.30 39.97
N PRO A 136 27.91 -4.61 39.97
CA PRO A 136 26.71 -5.18 40.56
C PRO A 136 25.51 -5.03 39.58
N PRO A 137 24.35 -5.64 39.86
CA PRO A 137 23.70 -6.61 38.97
C PRO A 137 22.34 -6.04 38.42
N PRO A 138 21.43 -6.85 37.84
CA PRO A 138 20.52 -6.41 36.77
C PRO A 138 19.14 -5.90 37.23
N LEU A 139 18.41 -5.40 36.21
CA LEU A 139 16.94 -5.39 35.98
C LEU A 139 16.16 -4.08 36.28
N LEU A 140 15.09 -3.90 35.46
CA LEU A 140 13.97 -2.93 35.52
C LEU A 140 14.22 -1.58 34.82
N ASP A 141 13.32 -0.94 34.07
CA ASP A 141 12.06 -1.27 33.38
C ASP A 141 11.62 0.04 32.65
N VAL A 142 10.76 -0.08 31.62
CA VAL A 142 9.79 0.95 31.16
C VAL A 142 10.28 2.24 30.43
N ASP A 143 10.13 2.20 29.10
CA ASP A 143 9.30 3.10 28.25
C ASP A 143 9.50 4.65 28.21
N GLN A 144 9.72 5.18 26.98
CA GLN A 144 9.17 6.42 26.35
C GLN A 144 10.12 7.29 25.48
N ARG A 145 9.81 7.28 24.18
CA ARG A 145 9.62 8.43 23.23
C ARG A 145 10.78 9.42 22.98
N ALA A 146 11.29 9.44 21.74
CA ALA A 146 11.18 10.56 20.77
C ALA A 146 12.27 10.55 19.65
N GLY A 147 11.81 10.56 18.39
CA GLY A 147 12.39 11.40 17.32
C GLY A 147 13.43 10.77 16.36
N ARG A 148 13.33 11.21 15.08
CA ARG A 148 14.23 11.01 13.90
C ARG A 148 13.84 9.81 13.02
N GLY A 149 13.66 9.92 11.71
CA GLY A 149 13.87 11.01 10.77
C GLY A 149 13.26 10.65 9.40
N GLU A 150 12.96 11.71 8.66
CA GLU A 150 12.26 11.86 7.40
C GLU A 150 13.00 11.20 6.21
N LEU A 151 12.29 10.39 5.40
CA LEU A 151 12.81 9.84 4.14
C LEU A 151 12.30 10.70 2.98
N VAL A 152 13.12 11.65 2.52
CA VAL A 152 12.81 12.49 1.36
C VAL A 152 13.22 11.73 0.09
N MET A 153 12.23 11.24 -0.67
CA MET A 153 12.45 10.70 -2.02
C MET A 153 12.54 11.86 -3.02
N ALA A 154 13.77 12.26 -3.35
CA ALA A 154 14.02 13.24 -4.41
C ALA A 154 13.71 12.62 -5.79
N TYR A 155 12.65 13.09 -6.45
CA TYR A 155 12.45 12.86 -7.88
C TYR A 155 13.33 13.81 -8.70
N LEU A 156 14.18 13.25 -9.56
CA LEU A 156 15.05 13.96 -10.49
C LEU A 156 14.22 14.68 -11.57
N PRO A 157 14.53 15.96 -11.92
CA PRO A 157 13.90 16.64 -13.05
C PRO A 157 14.49 16.15 -14.38
N MET A 158 13.61 15.82 -15.34
CA MET A 158 13.96 15.46 -16.72
C MET A 158 14.68 16.61 -17.42
N GLU A 159 15.85 16.33 -17.98
CA GLU A 159 16.70 17.27 -18.70
C GLU A 159 16.02 17.78 -19.99
N THR A 160 16.00 19.10 -20.15
CA THR A 160 15.53 19.78 -21.35
C THR A 160 16.54 19.65 -22.48
N HIS A 161 16.22 18.92 -23.55
CA HIS A 161 16.98 19.00 -24.79
C HIS A 161 16.59 20.26 -25.58
N LYS A 162 17.50 21.25 -25.59
CA LYS A 162 17.51 22.32 -26.59
C LYS A 162 18.10 21.78 -27.90
N LEU A 163 17.30 21.78 -28.97
CA LEU A 163 17.83 21.83 -30.35
C LEU A 163 17.67 23.26 -30.87
N HIS A 164 18.79 23.91 -31.17
CA HIS A 164 18.87 25.13 -31.97
C HIS A 164 19.26 24.72 -33.40
N PRO A 165 18.83 25.48 -34.41
CA PRO A 165 19.83 26.14 -35.26
C PRO A 165 19.80 27.66 -35.12
#